data_AF-A0A9E3N0U7-F1
#
_entry.id   AF-A0A9E3N0U7-F1
#
_cell.length_a   1.000
_cell.length_b   1.000
_cell.length_c   1.000
_cell.angle_alpha   90.00
_cell.angle_beta   90.00
_cell.angle_gamma   90.00
#
_symmetry.space_group_name_H-M   'P 1'
#
loop_
_entity.id
_entity.type
_entity.pdbx_description
1 polymer ?
#
loop_
_entity_poly.entity_id
_entity_poly.type
_entity_poly.pdbx_seq_one_letter_code
_entity_poly.pdbx_strand_id
1 'polypeptide(L)'
;MRPALASALLLAAAAALPGLARADAPWPYEVECRKWADVAPPRQDIGSAPAACDTTALYYGSDGHGLGADPAAARQCAYRERGTGKAIETQANDFGGSGVLMMLYANGQGVKRNIPLAKRFACEYGGAPAEVEGRLEHLDRIARGEDRDPIDLCDDITSGLMMGVCAGRGADVAQAAREQRWTALQATWSPPQRAALAELRKAAKVYFDNVSTEETDMSGTARAAMATDAFETLDKALLADVERFERRERPAKVPADFARDDKALNAVYRKVLAALDAAKKNDGYAFGTITADGVRTTQRSWLRYRDAWVALAGVRWPAMPKEVWLAWLTEARTRALVEAVGEE
;
A
#
# COMPACT_ATOMS: atom_id res chain seq x y z
N MET A 1 -38.19 26.77 78.94
CA MET A 1 -39.08 27.33 77.90
C MET A 1 -38.78 26.60 76.59
N ARG A 2 -39.77 25.90 75.99
CA ARG A 2 -39.79 25.56 74.54
C ARG A 2 -40.08 26.85 73.74
N PRO A 3 -39.99 26.93 72.38
CA PRO A 3 -39.56 25.98 71.32
C PRO A 3 -38.40 26.59 70.45
N ALA A 4 -37.82 26.00 69.40
CA ALA A 4 -38.36 25.72 68.05
C ALA A 4 -37.27 25.02 67.19
N LEU A 5 -37.58 23.88 66.56
CA LEU A 5 -37.72 23.66 65.10
C LEU A 5 -36.45 23.93 64.25
N ALA A 6 -35.89 22.87 63.67
CA ALA A 6 -35.85 22.66 62.21
C ALA A 6 -35.13 21.34 61.86
N SER A 7 -35.91 20.33 61.47
CA SER A 7 -35.43 19.17 60.74
C SER A 7 -35.06 19.59 59.32
N ALA A 8 -33.80 19.42 58.91
CA ALA A 8 -33.41 19.53 57.51
C ALA A 8 -33.53 18.16 56.85
N LEU A 9 -34.55 18.00 56.00
CA LEU A 9 -34.63 16.95 54.99
C LEU A 9 -33.45 17.09 54.02
N LEU A 10 -32.60 16.07 53.92
CA LEU A 10 -31.74 15.88 52.75
C LEU A 10 -32.60 15.34 51.61
N LEU A 11 -32.99 16.23 50.69
CA LEU A 11 -33.45 15.83 49.36
C LEU A 11 -32.25 15.28 48.57
N ALA A 12 -32.31 14.01 48.22
CA ALA A 12 -31.46 13.42 47.20
C ALA A 12 -31.81 14.06 45.84
N ALA A 13 -30.95 14.96 45.37
CA ALA A 13 -30.99 15.42 44.00
C ALA A 13 -30.52 14.28 43.09
N ALA A 14 -31.47 13.54 42.52
CA ALA A 14 -31.22 12.73 41.35
C ALA A 14 -30.80 13.68 40.21
N ALA A 15 -29.49 13.82 40.01
CA ALA A 15 -28.96 14.46 38.82
C ALA A 15 -29.39 13.61 37.62
N ALA A 16 -30.37 14.12 36.87
CA ALA A 16 -30.71 13.61 35.56
C ALA A 16 -29.46 13.74 34.67
N LEU A 17 -28.80 12.61 34.42
CA LEU A 17 -27.77 12.50 33.38
C LEU A 17 -28.43 12.84 32.04
N PRO A 18 -28.02 13.92 31.35
CA PRO A 18 -28.48 14.16 30.00
C PRO A 18 -27.80 13.14 29.08
N GLY A 19 -28.62 12.33 28.41
CA GLY A 19 -28.28 11.71 27.13
C GLY A 19 -27.27 10.59 27.18
N LEU A 20 -27.71 9.40 27.57
CA LEU A 20 -27.34 8.22 26.79
C LEU A 20 -27.91 8.44 25.38
N ALA A 21 -27.11 9.01 24.48
CA ALA A 21 -27.43 9.00 23.06
C ALA A 21 -27.65 7.54 22.66
N ARG A 22 -28.81 7.27 22.05
CA ARG A 22 -29.20 5.95 21.54
C ARG A 22 -28.05 5.32 20.76
N ALA A 23 -27.61 4.15 21.19
CA ALA A 23 -26.75 3.27 20.40
C ALA A 23 -27.47 2.64 19.18
N ASP A 24 -28.70 3.11 18.85
CA ASP A 24 -29.60 2.50 17.86
C ASP A 24 -29.90 3.41 16.65
N ALA A 25 -29.27 4.59 16.54
CA ALA A 25 -29.46 5.43 15.37
C ALA A 25 -28.56 4.90 14.23
N PRO A 26 -29.12 4.57 13.05
CA PRO A 26 -28.32 4.13 11.92
C PRO A 26 -27.36 5.23 11.47
N TRP A 27 -26.18 4.84 10.99
CA TRP A 27 -25.23 5.80 10.44
C TRP A 27 -25.87 6.52 9.23
N PRO A 28 -25.50 7.79 8.96
CA PRO A 28 -26.09 8.55 7.85
C PRO A 28 -26.02 7.81 6.50
N TYR A 29 -24.89 7.17 6.20
CA TYR A 29 -24.75 6.36 4.98
C TYR A 29 -25.72 5.18 4.90
N GLU A 30 -26.11 4.56 6.02
CA GLU A 30 -27.07 3.44 6.02
C GLU A 30 -28.47 3.90 5.64
N VAL A 31 -28.85 5.13 6.04
CA VAL A 31 -30.10 5.76 5.60
C VAL A 31 -30.05 6.03 4.09
N GLU A 32 -28.93 6.54 3.60
CA GLU A 32 -28.74 6.80 2.16
C GLU A 32 -28.76 5.50 1.35
N CYS A 33 -28.04 4.47 1.81
CA CYS A 33 -27.93 3.18 1.12
C CYS A 33 -29.26 2.45 0.99
N ARG A 34 -30.17 2.59 1.96
CA ARG A 34 -31.53 2.01 1.86
C ARG A 34 -32.32 2.54 0.67
N LYS A 35 -32.03 3.74 0.16
CA LYS A 35 -32.72 4.30 -1.03
C LYS A 35 -32.37 3.53 -2.31
N TRP A 36 -31.22 2.86 -2.34
CA TRP A 36 -30.65 2.23 -3.53
C TRP A 36 -30.78 0.69 -3.52
N ALA A 37 -31.18 0.10 -2.40
CA ALA A 37 -31.26 -1.36 -2.21
C ALA A 37 -32.13 -2.08 -3.26
N ASP A 38 -33.23 -1.45 -3.68
CA ASP A 38 -34.21 -2.04 -4.60
C ASP A 38 -33.89 -1.79 -6.09
N VAL A 39 -32.80 -1.07 -6.42
CA VAL A 39 -32.43 -0.79 -7.82
C VAL A 39 -31.97 -2.07 -8.52
N ALA A 40 -32.84 -2.73 -9.27
CA ALA A 40 -32.55 -4.04 -9.85
C ALA A 40 -31.39 -4.03 -10.87
N PRO A 41 -30.41 -4.95 -10.76
CA PRO A 41 -29.41 -5.16 -11.81
C PRO A 41 -30.09 -5.66 -13.11
N PRO A 42 -29.69 -5.16 -14.29
CA PRO A 42 -30.26 -5.63 -15.55
C PRO A 42 -29.87 -7.09 -15.80
N ARG A 43 -30.85 -7.96 -16.08
CA ARG A 43 -30.61 -9.41 -16.21
C ARG A 43 -29.59 -9.76 -17.29
N GLN A 44 -29.57 -8.98 -18.38
CA GLN A 44 -28.63 -9.17 -19.48
C GLN A 44 -27.17 -8.92 -19.08
N ASP A 45 -26.93 -8.16 -18.01
CA ASP A 45 -25.58 -7.75 -17.60
C ASP A 45 -24.89 -8.81 -16.72
N ILE A 46 -25.66 -9.70 -16.08
CA ILE A 46 -25.17 -10.76 -15.18
C ILE A 46 -24.38 -11.84 -15.95
N GLY A 47 -24.77 -12.14 -17.20
CA GLY A 47 -24.01 -12.93 -18.17
C GLY A 47 -23.42 -14.26 -17.68
N SER A 48 -22.41 -14.78 -18.39
CA SER A 48 -21.65 -15.97 -18.00
C SER A 48 -20.18 -15.62 -17.96
N ALA A 49 -19.62 -15.59 -16.74
CA ALA A 49 -18.25 -15.19 -16.51
C ALA A 49 -17.23 -16.20 -17.10
N PRO A 50 -16.10 -15.75 -17.65
CA PRO A 50 -15.04 -16.62 -18.15
C PRO A 50 -14.45 -17.51 -17.05
N ALA A 51 -13.84 -18.64 -17.43
CA ALA A 51 -13.27 -19.58 -16.47
C ALA A 51 -12.15 -18.93 -15.62
N ALA A 52 -11.25 -18.19 -16.27
CA ALA A 52 -10.30 -17.32 -15.59
C ALA A 52 -10.94 -15.94 -15.39
N CYS A 53 -11.30 -15.60 -14.14
CA CYS A 53 -11.71 -14.25 -13.78
C CYS A 53 -10.69 -13.65 -12.84
N ASP A 54 -9.84 -12.82 -13.42
CA ASP A 54 -9.16 -11.78 -12.69
C ASP A 54 -9.89 -10.47 -13.02
N THR A 55 -10.88 -10.13 -12.19
CA THR A 55 -11.73 -8.95 -12.44
C THR A 55 -10.90 -7.67 -12.44
N THR A 56 -9.85 -7.59 -11.62
CA THR A 56 -8.92 -6.46 -11.57
C THR A 56 -8.21 -6.29 -12.91
N ALA A 57 -7.59 -7.36 -13.42
CA ALA A 57 -6.89 -7.32 -14.70
C ALA A 57 -7.84 -7.04 -15.87
N LEU A 58 -9.05 -7.60 -15.85
CA LEU A 58 -10.06 -7.37 -16.89
C LEU A 58 -10.60 -5.93 -16.87
N TYR A 59 -10.68 -5.29 -15.70
CA TYR A 59 -11.15 -3.90 -15.59
C TYR A 59 -10.05 -2.88 -15.96
N TYR A 60 -8.86 -3.01 -15.36
CA TYR A 60 -7.78 -2.04 -15.55
C TYR A 60 -6.90 -2.31 -16.77
N GLY A 61 -6.90 -3.53 -17.30
CA GLY A 61 -5.96 -3.93 -18.33
C GLY A 61 -4.51 -3.99 -17.85
N SER A 62 -3.62 -4.20 -18.81
CA SER A 62 -2.18 -4.45 -18.59
C SER A 62 -1.38 -3.23 -18.12
N ASP A 63 -1.89 -2.02 -18.35
CA ASP A 63 -1.23 -0.76 -18.01
C ASP A 63 -1.84 -0.07 -16.78
N GLY A 64 -2.85 -0.68 -16.15
CA GLY A 64 -3.57 -0.06 -15.03
C GLY A 64 -4.57 1.02 -15.46
N HIS A 65 -4.67 1.36 -16.74
CA HIS A 65 -5.39 2.52 -17.27
C HIS A 65 -6.35 2.17 -18.43
N GLY A 66 -6.55 0.88 -18.69
CA GLY A 66 -7.54 0.36 -19.64
C GLY A 66 -6.95 -0.33 -20.87
N LEU A 67 -5.63 -0.35 -21.06
CA LEU A 67 -5.02 -1.04 -22.21
C LEU A 67 -5.17 -2.55 -22.08
N GLY A 68 -5.95 -3.15 -22.98
CA GLY A 68 -6.25 -4.57 -22.95
C GLY A 68 -7.31 -4.94 -21.91
N ALA A 69 -8.01 -3.97 -21.35
CA ALA A 69 -9.19 -4.22 -20.52
C ALA A 69 -10.33 -4.84 -21.35
N ASP A 70 -11.11 -5.70 -20.70
CA ASP A 70 -12.37 -6.25 -21.20
C ASP A 70 -13.46 -5.96 -20.17
N PRO A 71 -14.10 -4.77 -20.23
CA PRO A 71 -15.10 -4.37 -19.25
C PRO A 71 -16.36 -5.25 -19.29
N ALA A 72 -16.64 -5.94 -20.40
CA ALA A 72 -17.76 -6.86 -20.47
C ALA A 72 -17.47 -8.15 -19.70
N ALA A 73 -16.27 -8.72 -19.86
CA ALA A 73 -15.82 -9.86 -19.07
C ALA A 73 -15.65 -9.48 -17.59
N ALA A 74 -15.05 -8.32 -17.29
CA ALA A 74 -14.91 -7.78 -15.94
C ALA A 74 -16.28 -7.69 -15.25
N ARG A 75 -17.30 -7.15 -15.93
CA ARG A 75 -18.68 -7.09 -15.41
C ARG A 75 -19.22 -8.46 -15.03
N GLN A 76 -19.08 -9.45 -15.92
CA GLN A 76 -19.59 -10.80 -15.68
C GLN A 76 -18.85 -11.47 -14.50
N CYS A 77 -17.53 -11.32 -14.44
CA CYS A 77 -16.73 -11.79 -13.31
C CYS A 77 -17.14 -11.11 -12.00
N ALA A 78 -17.31 -9.78 -12.01
CA ALA A 78 -17.74 -9.03 -10.86
C ALA A 78 -19.15 -9.44 -10.38
N TYR A 79 -20.09 -9.77 -11.29
CA TYR A 79 -21.37 -10.35 -10.89
C TYR A 79 -21.24 -11.73 -10.25
N ARG A 80 -20.31 -12.58 -10.73
CA ARG A 80 -20.03 -13.88 -10.13
C ARG A 80 -19.44 -13.73 -8.73
N GLU A 81 -18.44 -12.86 -8.58
CA GLU A 81 -17.79 -12.56 -7.31
C GLU A 81 -18.73 -11.91 -6.29
N ARG A 82 -19.66 -11.07 -6.77
CA ARG A 82 -20.65 -10.43 -5.92
C ARG A 82 -21.50 -11.44 -5.13
N GLY A 83 -21.75 -12.62 -5.69
CA GLY A 83 -22.59 -13.62 -5.05
C GLY A 83 -23.99 -13.10 -4.68
N THR A 84 -24.58 -13.69 -3.63
CA THR A 84 -25.94 -13.36 -3.16
C THR A 84 -26.06 -13.48 -1.64
N GLY A 85 -27.01 -12.76 -1.05
CA GLY A 85 -27.29 -12.84 0.40
C GLY A 85 -26.11 -12.34 1.23
N LYS A 86 -25.74 -13.07 2.27
CA LYS A 86 -24.65 -12.70 3.20
C LYS A 86 -23.28 -12.53 2.54
N ALA A 87 -23.04 -13.13 1.37
CA ALA A 87 -21.80 -12.95 0.61
C ALA A 87 -21.61 -11.51 0.11
N ILE A 88 -22.68 -10.72 0.05
CA ILE A 88 -22.62 -9.29 -0.26
C ILE A 88 -22.02 -8.50 0.91
N GLU A 89 -22.34 -8.88 2.14
CA GLU A 89 -21.99 -8.15 3.35
C GLU A 89 -20.49 -8.22 3.71
N THR A 90 -19.71 -9.07 3.04
CA THR A 90 -18.28 -9.28 3.32
C THR A 90 -17.34 -8.81 2.21
N GLN A 91 -17.83 -8.06 1.21
CA GLN A 91 -17.06 -7.68 0.02
C GLN A 91 -16.04 -6.57 0.22
N ALA A 92 -16.16 -5.78 1.29
CA ALA A 92 -15.33 -4.61 1.56
C ALA A 92 -13.82 -4.90 1.70
N ASN A 93 -13.41 -6.18 1.70
CA ASN A 93 -12.02 -6.59 1.90
C ASN A 93 -11.32 -7.05 0.60
N ASP A 94 -12.06 -7.23 -0.49
CA ASP A 94 -11.53 -7.75 -1.75
C ASP A 94 -11.74 -6.73 -2.88
N PHE A 95 -10.79 -6.69 -3.83
CA PHE A 95 -10.96 -5.93 -5.05
C PHE A 95 -11.76 -6.77 -6.05
N GLY A 96 -12.99 -6.37 -6.36
CA GLY A 96 -13.89 -7.15 -7.24
C GLY A 96 -15.36 -6.89 -6.92
N GLY A 97 -16.22 -7.79 -7.37
CA GLY A 97 -17.62 -7.80 -6.95
C GLY A 97 -18.35 -6.47 -7.16
N SER A 98 -19.02 -6.00 -6.11
CA SER A 98 -19.78 -4.74 -6.13
C SER A 98 -18.88 -3.51 -6.33
N GLY A 99 -17.62 -3.54 -5.90
CA GLY A 99 -16.70 -2.42 -6.10
C GLY A 99 -16.43 -2.17 -7.59
N VAL A 100 -16.17 -3.23 -8.36
CA VAL A 100 -15.96 -3.11 -9.81
C VAL A 100 -17.26 -2.82 -10.55
N LEU A 101 -18.38 -3.43 -10.14
CA LEU A 101 -19.69 -3.10 -10.72
C LEU A 101 -20.04 -1.63 -10.53
N MET A 102 -19.78 -1.05 -9.35
CA MET A 102 -19.96 0.38 -9.11
C MET A 102 -19.21 1.21 -10.17
N MET A 103 -17.90 0.97 -10.32
CA MET A 103 -17.09 1.74 -11.27
C MET A 103 -17.58 1.56 -12.72
N LEU A 104 -17.87 0.33 -13.15
CA LEU A 104 -18.37 0.05 -14.51
C LEU A 104 -19.65 0.84 -14.82
N TYR A 105 -20.63 0.84 -13.91
CA TYR A 105 -21.89 1.57 -14.11
C TYR A 105 -21.77 3.08 -13.91
N ALA A 106 -20.87 3.55 -13.06
CA ALA A 106 -20.59 4.98 -12.89
C ALA A 106 -19.90 5.56 -14.13
N ASN A 107 -18.90 4.85 -14.64
CA ASN A 107 -18.05 5.26 -15.76
C ASN A 107 -18.66 4.93 -17.12
N GLY A 108 -19.65 4.03 -17.18
CA GLY A 108 -20.26 3.60 -18.45
C GLY A 108 -19.34 2.74 -19.30
N GLN A 109 -18.43 1.99 -18.67
CA GLN A 109 -17.46 1.12 -19.37
C GLN A 109 -18.10 -0.25 -19.64
N GLY A 110 -18.31 -0.58 -20.91
CA GLY A 110 -18.96 -1.85 -21.31
C GLY A 110 -20.46 -1.96 -20.98
N VAL A 111 -21.05 -0.93 -20.35
CA VAL A 111 -22.45 -0.82 -19.95
C VAL A 111 -22.98 0.58 -20.22
N LYS A 112 -24.31 0.74 -20.28
CA LYS A 112 -24.91 2.07 -20.22
C LYS A 112 -24.68 2.65 -18.81
N ARG A 113 -24.11 3.86 -18.74
CA ARG A 113 -23.93 4.60 -17.49
C ARG A 113 -25.24 4.67 -16.69
N ASN A 114 -25.18 4.31 -15.41
CA ASN A 114 -26.32 4.20 -14.51
C ASN A 114 -25.92 4.51 -13.06
N ILE A 115 -26.03 5.78 -12.66
CA ILE A 115 -25.61 6.23 -11.32
C ILE A 115 -26.45 5.61 -10.19
N PRO A 116 -27.79 5.50 -10.26
CA PRO A 116 -28.56 4.80 -9.23
C PRO A 116 -28.07 3.38 -8.96
N LEU A 117 -27.71 2.65 -10.01
CA LEU A 117 -27.18 1.29 -9.87
C LEU A 117 -25.74 1.28 -9.36
N ALA A 118 -24.91 2.26 -9.75
CA ALA A 118 -23.59 2.44 -9.17
C ALA A 118 -23.67 2.72 -7.66
N LYS A 119 -24.59 3.57 -7.21
CA LYS A 119 -24.83 3.84 -5.78
C LYS A 119 -25.28 2.60 -5.01
N ARG A 120 -26.14 1.77 -5.61
CA ARG A 120 -26.47 0.45 -5.04
C ARG A 120 -25.21 -0.37 -4.81
N PHE A 121 -24.35 -0.49 -5.83
CA PHE A 121 -23.13 -1.29 -5.72
C PHE A 121 -22.09 -0.67 -4.77
N ALA A 122 -22.00 0.66 -4.66
CA ALA A 122 -21.20 1.33 -3.65
C ALA A 122 -21.61 0.93 -2.23
N CYS A 123 -22.92 0.87 -1.99
CA CYS A 123 -23.49 0.44 -0.70
C CYS A 123 -23.32 -1.05 -0.43
N GLU A 124 -23.47 -1.90 -1.46
CA GLU A 124 -23.25 -3.34 -1.35
C GLU A 124 -21.77 -3.69 -1.12
N TYR A 125 -20.86 -2.93 -1.71
CA TYR A 125 -19.43 -3.09 -1.46
C TYR A 125 -19.07 -2.76 -0.01
N GLY A 126 -19.67 -1.70 0.54
CA GLY A 126 -19.41 -1.25 1.91
C GLY A 126 -18.04 -0.62 2.07
N GLY A 127 -17.45 -0.78 3.27
CA GLY A 127 -16.20 -0.16 3.67
C GLY A 127 -16.33 0.52 5.03
N ALA A 128 -15.31 1.31 5.39
CA ALA A 128 -15.45 2.22 6.54
C ALA A 128 -16.53 3.28 6.24
N PRO A 129 -17.26 3.79 7.26
CA PRO A 129 -18.36 4.73 7.04
C PRO A 129 -18.00 5.93 6.15
N ALA A 130 -16.82 6.53 6.38
CA ALA A 130 -16.33 7.65 5.60
C ALA A 130 -16.04 7.30 4.13
N GLU A 131 -15.64 6.05 3.83
CA GLU A 131 -15.43 5.59 2.44
C GLU A 131 -16.76 5.51 1.70
N VAL A 132 -17.79 4.97 2.36
CA VAL A 132 -19.12 4.85 1.77
C VAL A 132 -19.74 6.23 1.55
N GLU A 133 -19.63 7.13 2.54
CA GLU A 133 -20.11 8.51 2.42
C GLU A 133 -19.39 9.27 1.30
N GLY A 134 -18.05 9.27 1.30
CA GLY A 134 -17.25 9.94 0.28
C GLY A 134 -17.55 9.44 -1.14
N ARG A 135 -17.66 8.11 -1.31
CA ARG A 135 -18.00 7.48 -2.58
C ARG A 135 -19.42 7.82 -3.06
N LEU A 136 -20.40 7.86 -2.16
CA LEU A 136 -21.76 8.27 -2.52
C LEU A 136 -21.82 9.74 -2.93
N GLU A 137 -21.09 10.61 -2.23
CA GLU A 137 -20.94 12.03 -2.56
C GLU A 137 -20.23 12.22 -3.91
N HIS A 138 -19.18 11.44 -4.18
CA HIS A 138 -18.47 11.43 -5.45
C HIS A 138 -19.38 11.04 -6.61
N LEU A 139 -20.16 9.95 -6.45
CA LEU A 139 -21.18 9.55 -7.44
C LEU A 139 -22.25 10.64 -7.66
N ASP A 140 -22.58 11.41 -6.63
CA ASP A 140 -23.47 12.57 -6.75
C ASP A 140 -22.87 13.73 -7.54
N ARG A 141 -21.58 14.04 -7.34
CA ARG A 141 -20.85 15.03 -8.17
C ARG A 141 -20.81 14.59 -9.63
N ILE A 142 -20.56 13.31 -9.88
CA ILE A 142 -20.59 12.70 -11.21
C ILE A 142 -21.99 12.84 -11.83
N ALA A 143 -23.07 12.57 -11.08
CA ALA A 143 -24.44 12.72 -11.56
C ALA A 143 -24.80 14.17 -11.93
N ARG A 144 -24.27 15.15 -11.20
CA ARG A 144 -24.45 16.58 -11.48
C ARG A 144 -23.52 17.10 -12.59
N GLY A 145 -22.56 16.30 -13.05
CA GLY A 145 -21.57 16.68 -14.05
C GLY A 145 -20.49 17.64 -13.53
N GLU A 146 -20.37 17.75 -12.21
CA GLU A 146 -19.32 18.49 -11.51
C GLU A 146 -17.98 17.76 -11.57
N ASP A 147 -18.05 16.43 -11.61
CA ASP A 147 -16.91 15.54 -11.84
C ASP A 147 -17.06 14.82 -13.18
N ARG A 148 -15.98 14.79 -13.95
CA ARG A 148 -15.92 14.21 -15.30
C ARG A 148 -14.89 13.10 -15.41
N ASP A 149 -14.03 12.95 -14.40
CA ASP A 149 -13.03 11.90 -14.39
C ASP A 149 -13.71 10.56 -14.05
N PRO A 150 -13.21 9.43 -14.57
CA PRO A 150 -13.71 8.12 -14.17
C PRO A 150 -13.46 7.89 -12.68
N ILE A 151 -14.49 7.49 -11.93
CA ILE A 151 -14.32 7.10 -10.52
C ILE A 151 -13.55 5.80 -10.42
N ASP A 152 -12.57 5.77 -9.53
CA ASP A 152 -11.86 4.58 -9.08
C ASP A 152 -12.23 4.28 -7.62
N LEU A 153 -12.28 2.99 -7.29
CA LEU A 153 -12.52 2.57 -5.91
C LEU A 153 -11.51 3.18 -4.92
N CYS A 154 -10.28 3.43 -5.38
CA CYS A 154 -9.18 3.99 -4.61
C CYS A 154 -9.24 5.52 -4.41
N ASP A 155 -10.20 6.22 -5.03
CA ASP A 155 -10.33 7.68 -4.86
C ASP A 155 -10.91 8.06 -3.50
N ASP A 156 -11.76 7.20 -2.94
CA ASP A 156 -12.57 7.48 -1.75
C ASP A 156 -12.20 6.56 -0.56
N ILE A 157 -11.00 5.98 -0.55
CA ILE A 157 -10.56 5.10 0.55
C ILE A 157 -10.11 5.90 1.77
N THR A 158 -10.42 5.39 2.95
CA THR A 158 -10.02 5.98 4.24
C THR A 158 -9.50 4.93 5.22
N SER A 159 -9.74 3.64 4.94
CA SER A 159 -9.26 2.52 5.75
C SER A 159 -7.85 2.11 5.34
N GLY A 160 -7.03 1.75 6.32
CA GLY A 160 -5.68 1.27 6.05
C GLY A 160 -5.62 -0.04 5.28
N LEU A 161 -6.67 -0.88 5.41
CA LEU A 161 -6.80 -2.08 4.61
C LEU A 161 -6.90 -1.74 3.12
N MET A 162 -7.81 -0.83 2.76
CA MET A 162 -7.98 -0.41 1.37
C MET A 162 -6.78 0.40 0.87
N MET A 163 -6.10 1.17 1.74
CA MET A 163 -4.80 1.77 1.38
C MET A 163 -3.81 0.70 0.93
N GLY A 164 -3.75 -0.45 1.62
CA GLY A 164 -2.91 -1.58 1.23
C GLY A 164 -3.28 -2.17 -0.13
N VAL A 165 -4.58 -2.40 -0.37
CA VAL A 165 -5.08 -2.91 -1.65
C VAL A 165 -4.73 -1.97 -2.81
N CYS A 166 -4.96 -0.67 -2.62
CA CYS A 166 -4.69 0.35 -3.63
C CYS A 166 -3.20 0.54 -3.89
N ALA A 167 -2.37 0.53 -2.83
CA ALA A 167 -0.91 0.59 -2.97
C ALA A 167 -0.36 -0.63 -3.73
N GLY A 168 -0.83 -1.84 -3.40
CA GLY A 168 -0.43 -3.07 -4.09
C GLY A 168 -0.76 -3.03 -5.58
N ARG A 169 -1.99 -2.64 -5.93
CA ARG A 169 -2.39 -2.45 -7.34
C ARG A 169 -1.51 -1.43 -8.07
N GLY A 170 -1.25 -0.29 -7.43
CA GLY A 170 -0.36 0.74 -7.98
C GLY A 170 1.06 0.22 -8.20
N ALA A 171 1.57 -0.60 -7.28
CA ALA A 171 2.87 -1.25 -7.39
C ALA A 171 2.94 -2.25 -8.54
N ASP A 172 1.91 -3.09 -8.73
CA ASP A 172 1.86 -4.08 -9.83
C ASP A 172 1.94 -3.40 -11.21
N VAL A 173 1.14 -2.33 -11.39
CA VAL A 173 1.15 -1.53 -12.63
C VAL A 173 2.52 -0.88 -12.83
N ALA A 174 3.07 -0.26 -11.79
CA ALA A 174 4.37 0.38 -11.86
C ALA A 174 5.50 -0.63 -12.11
N GLN A 175 5.39 -1.86 -11.59
CA GLN A 175 6.35 -2.94 -11.81
C GLN A 175 6.39 -3.33 -13.28
N ALA A 176 5.25 -3.50 -13.95
CA ALA A 176 5.20 -3.82 -15.37
C ALA A 176 5.95 -2.77 -16.22
N ALA A 177 5.74 -1.48 -15.92
CA ALA A 177 6.47 -0.39 -16.57
C ALA A 177 7.98 -0.43 -16.26
N ARG A 178 8.38 -0.75 -15.03
CA ARG A 178 9.80 -0.90 -14.67
C ARG A 178 10.46 -2.10 -15.36
N GLU A 179 9.77 -3.22 -15.54
CA GLU A 179 10.31 -4.37 -16.27
C GLU A 179 10.60 -4.05 -17.75
N GLN A 180 9.76 -3.22 -18.38
CA GLN A 180 10.03 -2.73 -19.73
C GLN A 180 11.32 -1.90 -19.77
N ARG A 181 11.53 -1.03 -18.78
CA ARG A 181 12.77 -0.23 -18.65
C ARG A 181 13.98 -1.12 -18.40
N TRP A 182 13.89 -2.11 -17.52
CA TRP A 182 14.95 -3.10 -17.31
C TRP A 182 15.29 -3.86 -18.59
N THR A 183 14.29 -4.23 -19.38
CA THR A 183 14.48 -4.92 -20.66
C THR A 183 15.21 -4.02 -21.65
N ALA A 184 14.78 -2.77 -21.80
CA ALA A 184 15.41 -1.79 -22.68
C ALA A 184 16.87 -1.50 -22.27
N LEU A 185 17.12 -1.34 -20.97
CA LEU A 185 18.45 -1.07 -20.41
C LEU A 185 19.47 -2.15 -20.79
N GLN A 186 19.03 -3.41 -20.80
CA GLN A 186 19.88 -4.59 -21.04
C GLN A 186 20.06 -4.92 -22.52
N ALA A 187 19.43 -4.19 -23.44
CA ALA A 187 19.40 -4.51 -24.87
C ALA A 187 20.81 -4.66 -25.49
N THR A 188 21.78 -3.86 -25.01
CA THR A 188 23.16 -3.88 -25.49
C THR A 188 24.14 -4.55 -24.53
N TRP A 189 23.65 -5.21 -23.48
CA TRP A 189 24.52 -5.79 -22.45
C TRP A 189 25.08 -7.14 -22.93
N SER A 190 26.26 -7.51 -22.42
CA SER A 190 26.82 -8.85 -22.69
C SER A 190 26.13 -9.92 -21.82
N PRO A 191 26.22 -11.21 -22.17
CA PRO A 191 25.66 -12.28 -21.32
C PRO A 191 26.17 -12.25 -19.87
N PRO A 192 27.47 -12.03 -19.58
CA PRO A 192 27.95 -11.87 -18.20
C PRO A 192 27.33 -10.68 -17.45
N GLN A 193 27.10 -9.56 -18.14
CA GLN A 193 26.46 -8.38 -17.54
C GLN A 193 25.00 -8.65 -17.18
N ARG A 194 24.25 -9.30 -18.08
CA ARG A 194 22.85 -9.72 -17.79
C ARG A 194 22.79 -10.71 -16.63
N ALA A 195 23.70 -11.67 -16.59
CA ALA A 195 23.78 -12.63 -15.48
C ALA A 195 24.06 -11.93 -14.14
N ALA A 196 25.01 -10.99 -14.11
CA ALA A 196 25.32 -10.24 -12.89
C ALA A 196 24.13 -9.36 -12.42
N LEU A 197 23.37 -8.78 -13.35
CA LEU A 197 22.14 -8.05 -13.00
C LEU A 197 21.03 -8.96 -12.51
N ALA A 198 20.85 -10.14 -13.10
CA ALA A 198 19.87 -11.10 -12.61
C ALA A 198 20.17 -11.49 -11.15
N GLU A 199 21.44 -11.76 -10.82
CA GLU A 199 21.84 -12.03 -9.43
C GLU A 199 21.68 -10.82 -8.51
N LEU A 200 22.00 -9.61 -8.98
CA LEU A 200 21.71 -8.38 -8.22
C LEU A 200 20.23 -8.24 -7.91
N ARG A 201 19.35 -8.35 -8.92
CA ARG A 201 17.90 -8.19 -8.74
C ARG A 201 17.32 -9.25 -7.80
N LYS A 202 17.85 -10.47 -7.85
CA LYS A 202 17.49 -11.54 -6.92
C LYS A 202 17.90 -11.22 -5.48
N ALA A 203 19.13 -10.75 -5.27
CA ALA A 203 19.61 -10.34 -3.95
C ALA A 203 18.87 -9.10 -3.43
N ALA A 204 18.58 -8.15 -4.32
CA ALA A 204 17.81 -6.95 -4.05
C ALA A 204 16.42 -7.29 -3.55
N LYS A 205 15.68 -8.18 -4.25
CA LYS A 205 14.35 -8.61 -3.80
C LYS A 205 14.35 -9.13 -2.36
N VAL A 206 15.29 -10.02 -2.01
CA VAL A 206 15.37 -10.56 -0.64
C VAL A 206 15.69 -9.47 0.39
N TYR A 207 16.54 -8.51 0.03
CA TYR A 207 16.83 -7.38 0.90
C TYR A 207 15.61 -6.45 1.05
N PHE A 208 14.92 -6.12 -0.03
CA PHE A 208 13.78 -5.22 -0.04
C PHE A 208 12.57 -5.84 0.67
N ASP A 209 12.32 -7.14 0.47
CA ASP A 209 11.32 -7.90 1.22
C ASP A 209 11.61 -7.77 2.74
N ASN A 210 12.86 -8.01 3.17
CA ASN A 210 13.22 -7.87 4.58
C ASN A 210 13.09 -6.43 5.09
N VAL A 211 13.41 -5.40 4.30
CA VAL A 211 13.14 -4.01 4.73
C VAL A 211 11.64 -3.78 4.92
N SER A 212 10.82 -4.26 3.97
CA SER A 212 9.36 -4.08 4.00
C SER A 212 8.66 -4.80 5.14
N THR A 213 9.26 -5.85 5.72
CA THR A 213 8.62 -6.65 6.79
C THR A 213 9.32 -6.55 8.14
N GLU A 214 10.64 -6.31 8.17
CA GLU A 214 11.45 -6.35 9.40
C GLU A 214 11.92 -4.97 9.86
N GLU A 215 12.05 -4.01 8.94
CA GLU A 215 12.49 -2.63 9.22
C GLU A 215 11.40 -1.60 8.91
N THR A 216 10.18 -2.06 8.69
CA THR A 216 8.97 -1.24 8.55
C THR A 216 8.05 -1.56 9.72
N ASP A 217 7.42 -0.54 10.32
CA ASP A 217 6.41 -0.80 11.34
C ASP A 217 5.18 -1.45 10.71
N MET A 218 4.92 -2.69 11.12
CA MET A 218 3.80 -3.51 10.67
C MET A 218 2.60 -3.40 11.62
N SER A 219 2.59 -2.42 12.52
CA SER A 219 1.44 -2.07 13.34
C SER A 219 0.37 -1.30 12.53
N GLY A 220 -0.83 -1.17 13.10
CA GLY A 220 -1.91 -0.43 12.47
C GLY A 220 -2.54 -1.11 11.24
N THR A 221 -3.53 -0.44 10.66
CA THR A 221 -4.29 -0.95 9.50
C THR A 221 -3.60 -0.62 8.18
N ALA A 222 -2.76 0.42 8.12
CA ALA A 222 -2.04 0.87 6.92
C ALA A 222 -0.79 0.06 6.58
N ARG A 223 -0.39 -0.89 7.44
CA ARG A 223 0.86 -1.67 7.33
C ARG A 223 1.16 -2.25 5.95
N ALA A 224 0.13 -2.71 5.23
CA ALA A 224 0.31 -3.28 3.90
C ALA A 224 0.73 -2.22 2.87
N ALA A 225 0.17 -1.00 2.97
CA ALA A 225 0.58 0.12 2.13
C ALA A 225 2.01 0.56 2.45
N MET A 226 2.37 0.63 3.74
CA MET A 226 3.71 1.00 4.19
C MET A 226 4.77 0.00 3.73
N ALA A 227 4.50 -1.31 3.88
CA ALA A 227 5.39 -2.35 3.38
C ALA A 227 5.56 -2.28 1.86
N THR A 228 4.47 -2.05 1.12
CA THR A 228 4.50 -1.89 -0.34
C THR A 228 5.36 -0.68 -0.72
N ASP A 229 5.17 0.47 -0.07
CA ASP A 229 5.94 1.68 -0.35
C ASP A 229 7.44 1.52 -0.02
N ALA A 230 7.76 0.84 1.09
CA ALA A 230 9.14 0.53 1.46
C ALA A 230 9.84 -0.33 0.41
N PHE A 231 9.16 -1.35 -0.13
CA PHE A 231 9.68 -2.17 -1.24
C PHE A 231 9.84 -1.34 -2.52
N GLU A 232 8.77 -0.64 -2.92
CA GLU A 232 8.71 0.14 -4.17
C GLU A 232 9.77 1.24 -4.21
N THR A 233 10.02 1.91 -3.09
CA THR A 233 11.05 2.95 -2.97
C THR A 233 12.43 2.39 -3.30
N LEU A 234 12.77 1.21 -2.76
CA LEU A 234 14.06 0.56 -3.00
C LEU A 234 14.18 0.02 -4.44
N ASP A 235 13.12 -0.56 -4.99
CA ASP A 235 13.11 -1.08 -6.36
C ASP A 235 13.24 0.06 -7.40
N LYS A 236 12.53 1.19 -7.19
CA LYS A 236 12.68 2.40 -8.00
C LYS A 236 14.10 2.97 -7.89
N ALA A 237 14.65 3.05 -6.68
CA ALA A 237 16.01 3.54 -6.46
C ALA A 237 17.06 2.67 -7.17
N LEU A 238 16.93 1.34 -7.12
CA LEU A 238 17.84 0.43 -7.82
C LEU A 238 17.86 0.68 -9.34
N LEU A 239 16.69 0.78 -9.98
CA LEU A 239 16.61 1.08 -11.41
C LEU A 239 17.23 2.45 -11.72
N ALA A 240 16.86 3.48 -10.95
CA ALA A 240 17.38 4.84 -11.13
C ALA A 240 18.91 4.90 -10.96
N ASP A 241 19.46 4.15 -10.01
CA ASP A 241 20.91 4.05 -9.81
C ASP A 241 21.61 3.42 -11.00
N VAL A 242 21.12 2.28 -11.52
CA VAL A 242 21.70 1.67 -12.72
C VAL A 242 21.64 2.63 -13.91
N GLU A 243 20.49 3.25 -14.17
CA GLU A 243 20.34 4.21 -15.28
C GLU A 243 21.28 5.42 -15.14
N ARG A 244 21.44 5.95 -13.93
CA ARG A 244 22.38 7.04 -13.63
C ARG A 244 23.82 6.61 -13.93
N PHE A 245 24.21 5.42 -13.50
CA PHE A 245 25.53 4.88 -13.77
C PHE A 245 25.76 4.61 -15.27
N GLU A 246 24.74 4.21 -16.02
CA GLU A 246 24.85 4.11 -17.49
C GLU A 246 25.16 5.46 -18.16
N ARG A 247 24.68 6.57 -17.59
CA ARG A 247 25.01 7.95 -18.02
C ARG A 247 26.35 8.49 -17.50
N ARG A 248 27.18 7.64 -16.90
CA ARG A 248 28.50 7.99 -16.32
C ARG A 248 28.43 8.89 -15.08
N GLU A 249 27.27 9.03 -14.47
CA GLU A 249 27.09 9.74 -13.20
C GLU A 249 27.46 8.81 -12.03
N ARG A 250 28.76 8.60 -11.83
CA ARG A 250 29.31 7.64 -10.85
C ARG A 250 29.17 8.10 -9.40
N PRO A 251 29.25 7.21 -8.40
CA PRO A 251 29.28 7.62 -7.00
C PRO A 251 30.42 8.60 -6.73
N ALA A 252 30.13 9.69 -6.02
CA ALA A 252 31.11 10.68 -5.59
C ALA A 252 31.90 10.18 -4.36
N LYS A 253 32.60 9.05 -4.52
CA LYS A 253 33.41 8.37 -3.48
C LYS A 253 34.81 8.09 -3.99
N VAL A 254 35.77 7.97 -3.08
CA VAL A 254 37.13 7.50 -3.36
C VAL A 254 37.42 6.20 -2.62
N PRO A 255 38.38 5.37 -3.07
CA PRO A 255 38.66 4.08 -2.42
C PRO A 255 38.95 4.17 -0.91
N ALA A 256 39.62 5.24 -0.47
CA ALA A 256 39.93 5.47 0.93
C ALA A 256 38.69 5.71 1.82
N ASP A 257 37.55 6.09 1.23
CA ASP A 257 36.30 6.30 1.97
C ASP A 257 35.74 4.99 2.55
N PHE A 258 36.01 3.84 1.92
CA PHE A 258 35.37 2.59 2.32
C PHE A 258 35.68 2.21 3.77
N ALA A 259 36.93 2.31 4.21
CA ALA A 259 37.31 1.98 5.59
C ALA A 259 36.63 2.91 6.61
N ARG A 260 36.44 4.20 6.27
CA ARG A 260 35.73 5.16 7.11
C ARG A 260 34.25 4.81 7.18
N ASP A 261 33.62 4.60 6.02
CA ASP A 261 32.20 4.37 5.91
C ASP A 261 31.82 3.00 6.55
N ASP A 262 32.65 1.97 6.41
CA ASP A 262 32.44 0.66 7.05
C ASP A 262 32.52 0.74 8.58
N LYS A 263 33.48 1.51 9.11
CA LYS A 263 33.56 1.78 10.55
C LYS A 263 32.30 2.52 11.04
N ALA A 264 31.81 3.49 10.28
CA ALA A 264 30.60 4.24 10.61
C ALA A 264 29.36 3.34 10.62
N LEU A 265 29.18 2.51 9.58
CA LEU A 265 28.09 1.54 9.50
C LEU A 265 28.06 0.62 10.72
N ASN A 266 29.21 0.04 11.07
CA ASN A 266 29.31 -0.86 12.22
C ASN A 266 29.00 -0.17 13.56
N ALA A 267 29.35 1.11 13.70
CA ALA A 267 29.03 1.89 14.89
C ALA A 267 27.52 2.16 14.98
N VAL A 268 26.90 2.64 13.90
CA VAL A 268 25.46 2.89 13.81
C VAL A 268 24.67 1.61 14.03
N TYR A 269 25.04 0.52 13.37
CA TYR A 269 24.40 -0.78 13.54
C TYR A 269 24.37 -1.22 15.01
N ARG A 270 25.48 -1.10 15.74
CA ARG A 270 25.49 -1.42 17.18
C ARG A 270 24.59 -0.51 18.00
N LYS A 271 24.56 0.79 17.68
CA LYS A 271 23.70 1.77 18.36
C LYS A 271 22.22 1.43 18.17
N VAL A 272 21.80 1.17 16.93
CA VAL A 272 20.44 0.77 16.56
C VAL A 272 20.00 -0.50 17.30
N LEU A 273 20.83 -1.55 17.30
CA LEU A 273 20.50 -2.78 18.02
C LEU A 273 20.35 -2.54 19.53
N ALA A 274 21.24 -1.73 20.12
CA ALA A 274 21.15 -1.40 21.55
C ALA A 274 19.89 -0.59 21.88
N ALA A 275 19.50 0.35 21.02
CA ALA A 275 18.27 1.13 21.17
C ALA A 275 17.03 0.24 21.12
N LEU A 276 16.95 -0.66 20.13
CA LEU A 276 15.85 -1.63 19.99
C LEU A 276 15.77 -2.59 21.19
N ASP A 277 16.91 -3.12 21.65
CA ASP A 277 16.97 -4.01 22.81
C ASP A 277 16.58 -3.29 24.12
N ALA A 278 16.89 -1.99 24.23
CA ALA A 278 16.48 -1.16 25.36
C ALA A 278 14.98 -0.82 25.33
N ALA A 279 14.46 -0.43 24.17
CA ALA A 279 13.04 -0.16 23.97
C ALA A 279 12.19 -1.39 24.33
N LYS A 280 12.56 -2.58 23.86
CA LYS A 280 11.88 -3.83 24.23
C LYS A 280 11.68 -4.03 25.74
N LYS A 281 12.57 -3.48 26.59
CA LYS A 281 12.51 -3.59 28.06
C LYS A 281 11.73 -2.46 28.72
N ASN A 282 11.81 -1.25 28.17
CA ASN A 282 11.37 -0.02 28.84
C ASN A 282 10.13 0.60 28.20
N ASP A 283 9.98 0.47 26.89
CA ASP A 283 8.86 0.92 26.08
C ASP A 283 8.78 0.09 24.80
N GLY A 284 8.01 -1.01 24.86
CA GLY A 284 7.91 -1.98 23.77
C GLY A 284 7.26 -1.45 22.49
N TYR A 285 6.79 -0.20 22.47
CA TYR A 285 6.14 0.42 21.32
C TYR A 285 6.96 1.57 20.69
N ALA A 286 8.10 1.96 21.28
CA ALA A 286 8.89 3.11 20.82
C ALA A 286 9.31 3.04 19.34
N PHE A 287 9.43 1.83 18.79
CA PHE A 287 9.80 1.56 17.39
C PHE A 287 8.77 0.67 16.66
N GLY A 288 7.51 0.67 17.12
CA GLY A 288 6.46 -0.18 16.54
C GLY A 288 6.83 -1.67 16.59
N THR A 289 6.70 -2.38 15.47
CA THR A 289 7.07 -3.80 15.36
C THR A 289 8.54 -4.06 14.98
N ILE A 290 9.37 -3.03 14.81
CA ILE A 290 10.76 -3.21 14.39
C ILE A 290 11.55 -3.84 15.53
N THR A 291 12.35 -4.88 15.21
CA THR A 291 13.13 -5.62 16.22
C THR A 291 14.61 -5.69 15.88
N ALA A 292 15.45 -5.87 16.90
CA ALA A 292 16.89 -6.10 16.73
C ALA A 292 17.18 -7.35 15.87
N ASP A 293 16.35 -8.38 15.95
CA ASP A 293 16.50 -9.59 15.12
C ASP A 293 16.08 -9.36 13.67
N GLY A 294 15.03 -8.56 13.45
CA GLY A 294 14.64 -8.08 12.12
C GLY A 294 15.77 -7.31 11.45
N VAL A 295 16.34 -6.31 12.14
CA VAL A 295 17.50 -5.53 11.64
C VAL A 295 18.72 -6.43 11.38
N ARG A 296 18.99 -7.44 12.22
CA ARG A 296 20.05 -8.43 11.97
C ARG A 296 19.80 -9.22 10.68
N THR A 297 18.56 -9.63 10.44
CA THR A 297 18.16 -10.37 9.24
C THR A 297 18.29 -9.52 7.99
N THR A 298 17.81 -8.28 8.04
CA THR A 298 17.90 -7.31 6.95
C THR A 298 19.34 -6.90 6.66
N GLN A 299 20.18 -6.72 7.68
CA GLN A 299 21.61 -6.44 7.50
C GLN A 299 22.33 -7.59 6.78
N ARG A 300 21.97 -8.85 7.06
CA ARG A 300 22.56 -10.03 6.38
C ARG A 300 22.15 -10.11 4.91
N SER A 301 20.89 -9.82 4.57
CA SER A 301 20.46 -9.78 3.17
C SER A 301 21.06 -8.57 2.44
N TRP A 302 21.20 -7.43 3.12
CA TRP A 302 21.89 -6.26 2.58
C TRP A 302 23.34 -6.55 2.18
N LEU A 303 24.11 -7.31 2.98
CA LEU A 303 25.48 -7.68 2.62
C LEU A 303 25.53 -8.46 1.29
N ARG A 304 24.57 -9.37 1.06
CA ARG A 304 24.47 -10.13 -0.20
C ARG A 304 24.08 -9.21 -1.37
N TYR A 305 23.15 -8.29 -1.15
CA TYR A 305 22.79 -7.26 -2.12
C TYR A 305 24.00 -6.39 -2.48
N ARG A 306 24.75 -5.89 -1.48
CA ARG A 306 25.97 -5.10 -1.66
C ARG A 306 26.99 -5.85 -2.52
N ASP A 307 27.27 -7.10 -2.18
CA ASP A 307 28.28 -7.90 -2.88
C ASP A 307 27.85 -8.21 -4.34
N ALA A 308 26.56 -8.49 -4.57
CA ALA A 308 26.01 -8.65 -5.91
C ALA A 308 26.09 -7.36 -6.74
N TRP A 309 25.93 -6.21 -6.08
CA TRP A 309 26.02 -4.90 -6.73
C TRP A 309 27.46 -4.62 -7.16
N VAL A 310 28.43 -4.89 -6.28
CA VAL A 310 29.87 -4.80 -6.61
C VAL A 310 30.24 -5.75 -7.75
N ALA A 311 29.65 -6.96 -7.80
CA ALA A 311 29.87 -7.90 -8.90
C ALA A 311 29.36 -7.36 -10.24
N LEU A 312 28.14 -6.81 -10.30
CA LEU A 312 27.63 -6.16 -11.51
C LEU A 312 28.50 -4.96 -11.90
N ALA A 313 28.90 -4.14 -10.93
CA ALA A 313 29.76 -3.00 -11.19
C ALA A 313 31.12 -3.41 -11.76
N GLY A 314 31.70 -4.53 -11.30
CA GLY A 314 32.95 -5.07 -11.83
C GLY A 314 32.89 -5.47 -13.31
N VAL A 315 31.74 -5.95 -13.79
CA VAL A 315 31.56 -6.34 -15.20
C VAL A 315 30.99 -5.24 -16.09
N ARG A 316 30.30 -4.25 -15.51
CA ARG A 316 29.68 -3.15 -16.26
C ARG A 316 30.56 -1.89 -16.29
N TRP A 317 31.24 -1.59 -15.19
CA TRP A 317 32.05 -0.38 -15.01
C TRP A 317 33.43 -0.69 -14.42
N PRO A 318 34.27 -1.51 -15.09
CA PRO A 318 35.53 -2.04 -14.56
C PRO A 318 36.60 -0.99 -14.26
N ALA A 319 36.48 0.22 -14.83
CA ALA A 319 37.42 1.31 -14.57
C ALA A 319 37.31 1.89 -13.15
N MET A 320 36.20 1.60 -12.44
CA MET A 320 35.97 2.09 -11.08
C MET A 320 36.40 1.04 -10.05
N PRO A 321 37.26 1.37 -9.08
CA PRO A 321 37.64 0.46 -8.02
C PRO A 321 36.42 -0.04 -7.23
N LYS A 322 36.43 -1.30 -6.80
CA LYS A 322 35.34 -1.92 -6.02
C LYS A 322 35.05 -1.15 -4.72
N GLU A 323 36.08 -0.54 -4.14
CA GLU A 323 36.00 0.21 -2.89
C GLU A 323 35.10 1.45 -3.01
N VAL A 324 35.01 2.06 -4.20
CA VAL A 324 34.12 3.20 -4.46
C VAL A 324 32.65 2.78 -4.33
N TRP A 325 32.31 1.61 -4.90
CA TRP A 325 30.97 1.03 -4.81
C TRP A 325 30.64 0.60 -3.38
N LEU A 326 31.59 -0.04 -2.70
CA LEU A 326 31.46 -0.45 -1.31
C LEU A 326 31.24 0.76 -0.38
N ALA A 327 31.98 1.85 -0.56
CA ALA A 327 31.80 3.08 0.22
C ALA A 327 30.40 3.68 0.02
N TRP A 328 29.97 3.83 -1.23
CA TRP A 328 28.65 4.38 -1.57
C TRP A 328 27.49 3.56 -0.97
N LEU A 329 27.53 2.24 -1.12
CA LEU A 329 26.49 1.36 -0.57
C LEU A 329 26.47 1.35 0.94
N THR A 330 27.64 1.33 1.56
CA THR A 330 27.80 1.35 3.02
C THR A 330 27.27 2.66 3.61
N GLU A 331 27.52 3.79 2.97
CA GLU A 331 26.96 5.08 3.37
C GLU A 331 25.42 5.08 3.27
N ALA A 332 24.87 4.59 2.15
CA ALA A 332 23.43 4.50 1.97
C ALA A 332 22.78 3.62 3.05
N ARG A 333 23.38 2.48 3.39
CA ARG A 333 22.88 1.62 4.46
C ARG A 333 22.99 2.25 5.84
N THR A 334 24.04 3.02 6.08
CA THR A 334 24.22 3.74 7.35
C THR A 334 23.06 4.73 7.57
N ARG A 335 22.66 5.48 6.53
CA ARG A 335 21.48 6.37 6.60
C ARG A 335 20.19 5.60 6.81
N ALA A 336 19.96 4.53 6.06
CA ALA A 336 18.75 3.71 6.21
C ALA A 336 18.59 3.13 7.64
N LEU A 337 19.69 2.71 8.28
CA LEU A 337 19.66 2.23 9.67
C LEU A 337 19.29 3.32 10.67
N VAL A 338 19.70 4.56 10.42
CA VAL A 338 19.34 5.71 11.24
C VAL A 338 17.86 6.04 11.09
N GLU A 339 17.38 6.10 9.85
CA GLU A 339 15.97 6.36 9.52
C GLU A 339 15.04 5.32 10.15
N ALA A 340 15.43 4.04 10.14
CA ALA A 340 14.64 2.94 10.70
C ALA A 340 14.32 3.07 12.20
N VAL A 341 15.08 3.89 12.95
CA VAL A 341 14.84 4.14 14.38
C VAL A 341 14.63 5.63 14.71
N GLY A 342 14.46 6.49 13.70
CA GLY A 342 14.18 7.92 13.90
C GLY A 342 15.24 8.69 14.69
N GLU A 343 16.50 8.22 14.69
CA GLU A 343 17.60 8.90 15.41
C GLU A 343 18.30 9.93 14.51
N GLU A 344 17.73 11.13 14.33
CA GLU A 344 18.48 12.23 13.68
C GLU A 344 19.82 12.55 14.36
#